data_AF-A0A0B2SFS5-F1
#
_entry.id   AF-A0A0B2SFS5-F1
#
_cell.length_a   1.000
_cell.length_b   1.000
_cell.length_c   1.000
_cell.angle_alpha   90.00
_cell.angle_beta   90.00
_cell.angle_gamma   90.00
#
_symmetry.space_group_name_H-M   'P 1'
#
loop_
_entity.id
_entity.type
_entity.pdbx_description
1 polymer ?
#
loop_
_entity_poly.entity_id
_entity_poly.type
_entity_poly.pdbx_seq_one_letter_code
_entity_poly.pdbx_strand_id
1 'polypeptide(L)'
;MSELKGDDHLIKNLRRVARNVNKIVAEGQISRAPSSYPSLVCRDLSNGLEAIPIPVTNEIDDSPITPNGFTYITSSQVANNVKVPSSDDYGCQCKQRESSI
;
A
#
# COMPACT_ATOMS: atom_id res chain seq x y z
N MET A 1 -8.05 41.02 28.80
CA MET A 1 -7.15 40.15 28.03
C MET A 1 -6.76 40.88 26.75
N SER A 2 -5.50 41.30 26.63
CA SER A 2 -4.98 41.95 25.42
C SER A 2 -4.78 40.89 24.34
N GLU A 3 -5.45 41.07 23.20
CA GLU A 3 -5.25 40.26 22.00
C GLU A 3 -3.78 40.41 21.57
N LEU A 4 -3.07 39.29 21.46
CA LEU A 4 -1.75 39.25 20.83
C LEU A 4 -1.94 39.58 19.35
N LYS A 5 -1.90 40.87 19.02
CA LYS A 5 -1.89 41.35 17.64
C LYS A 5 -0.52 41.07 17.06
N GLY A 6 -0.32 39.80 16.69
CA GLY A 6 0.84 39.36 15.96
C GLY A 6 0.95 40.19 14.68
N ASP A 7 2.16 40.64 14.39
CA ASP A 7 2.48 41.37 13.16
C ASP A 7 1.83 40.65 11.96
N ASP A 8 0.91 41.35 11.28
CA ASP A 8 0.12 40.78 10.18
C ASP A 8 1.03 40.17 9.09
N HIS A 9 2.24 40.73 8.94
CA HIS A 9 3.26 40.19 8.04
C HIS A 9 3.78 38.83 8.54
N LEU A 10 4.06 38.71 9.84
CA LEU A 10 4.50 37.47 10.46
C LEU A 10 3.42 36.39 10.38
N ILE A 11 2.16 36.74 10.67
CA ILE A 11 1.02 35.80 10.56
C ILE A 11 0.82 35.35 9.11
N LYS A 12 0.96 36.25 8.13
CA LYS A 12 0.88 35.91 6.72
C LYS A 12 1.99 34.95 6.29
N ASN A 13 3.21 35.13 6.79
CA ASN A 13 4.33 34.24 6.53
C ASN A 13 4.14 32.86 7.18
N LEU A 14 3.70 32.81 8.44
CA LEU A 14 3.35 31.55 9.12
C LEU A 14 2.26 30.77 8.37
N ARG A 15 1.20 31.45 7.91
CA ARG A 15 0.15 30.82 7.08
C ARG A 15 0.66 30.34 5.73
N ARG A 16 1.69 30.98 5.16
CA ARG A 16 2.32 30.54 3.91
C ARG A 16 3.17 29.29 4.14
N VAL A 17 3.95 29.26 5.21
CA VAL A 17 4.74 28.09 5.61
C VAL A 17 3.82 26.90 5.91
N ALA A 18 2.76 27.09 6.70
CA ALA A 18 1.80 26.03 7.00
C ALA A 18 1.12 25.46 5.74
N ARG A 19 0.76 26.31 4.77
CA ARG A 19 0.23 25.85 3.47
C ARG A 19 1.24 25.06 2.66
N ASN A 20 2.50 25.49 2.66
CA ASN A 20 3.57 24.77 1.96
C ASN A 20 3.86 23.42 2.63
N VAL A 21 3.89 23.37 3.97
CA VAL A 21 4.06 22.13 4.73
C VAL A 21 2.88 21.19 4.46
N ASN A 22 1.63 21.66 4.52
CA ASN A 22 0.47 20.83 4.20
C ASN A 22 0.48 20.34 2.74
N LYS A 23 0.98 21.14 1.79
CA LYS A 23 1.17 20.72 0.40
C LYS A 23 2.20 19.59 0.31
N ILE A 24 3.35 19.72 0.98
CA ILE A 24 4.41 18.70 0.99
C ILE A 24 3.92 17.42 1.69
N VAL A 25 3.20 17.55 2.81
CA VAL A 25 2.62 16.42 3.54
C VAL A 25 1.54 15.75 2.70
N ALA A 26 0.68 16.51 2.00
CA ALA A 26 -0.28 15.96 1.06
C ALA A 26 0.42 15.28 -0.12
N GLU A 27 1.48 15.85 -0.69
CA GLU A 27 2.28 15.24 -1.77
C GLU A 27 3.08 14.01 -1.32
N GLY A 28 3.42 13.90 -0.03
CA GLY A 28 4.04 12.72 0.58
C GLY A 28 3.05 11.66 1.06
N GLN A 29 1.79 12.04 1.34
CA GLN A 29 0.67 11.14 1.68
C GLN A 29 -0.13 10.69 0.47
N ILE A 30 -0.11 11.45 -0.63
CA ILE A 30 -0.38 10.93 -1.96
C ILE A 30 0.75 9.94 -2.20
N SER A 31 0.46 8.66 -2.05
CA SER A 31 1.27 7.61 -2.65
C SER A 31 1.47 8.09 -4.09
N ARG A 32 2.65 8.63 -4.43
CA ARG A 32 2.95 9.02 -5.81
C ARG A 32 2.56 7.80 -6.61
N ALA A 33 1.57 7.96 -7.49
CA ALA A 33 1.09 6.86 -8.29
C ALA A 33 2.33 6.13 -8.82
N PRO A 34 2.47 4.81 -8.60
CA PRO A 34 3.71 4.07 -8.89
C PRO A 34 4.23 4.32 -10.31
N SER A 35 3.34 4.76 -11.21
CA SER A 35 3.57 5.18 -12.59
C SER A 35 4.72 6.16 -12.87
N SER A 36 5.32 6.82 -11.87
CA SER A 36 6.37 7.84 -12.07
C SER A 36 7.74 7.47 -11.51
N TYR A 37 7.93 6.29 -10.92
CA TYR A 37 9.21 5.96 -10.31
C TYR A 37 10.20 5.40 -11.37
N PRO A 38 11.41 5.98 -11.54
CA PRO A 38 12.37 5.56 -12.58
C PRO A 38 12.75 4.07 -12.51
N SER A 39 12.67 3.47 -11.32
CA SER A 39 12.98 2.06 -11.09
C SER A 39 11.77 1.11 -11.14
N LEU A 40 10.56 1.58 -11.49
CA LEU A 40 9.38 0.71 -11.54
C LEU A 40 9.52 -0.31 -12.68
N VAL A 41 9.60 -1.59 -12.33
CA VAL A 41 9.70 -2.70 -13.30
C VAL A 41 8.37 -3.42 -13.53
N CYS A 42 7.50 -3.45 -12.51
CA CYS A 42 6.15 -4.02 -12.63
C CYS A 42 5.15 -3.22 -11.76
N ARG A 43 3.97 -2.94 -12.30
CA ARG A 43 2.91 -2.20 -11.57
C ARG A 43 2.17 -3.07 -10.58
N ASP A 44 2.02 -4.35 -10.91
CA ASP A 44 1.33 -5.32 -10.07
C ASP A 44 1.83 -6.73 -10.36
N LEU A 45 2.65 -7.27 -9.45
CA LEU A 45 3.14 -8.64 -9.50
C LEU A 45 2.02 -9.67 -9.41
N SER A 46 0.93 -9.34 -8.71
CA SER A 46 -0.20 -10.24 -8.53
C SER A 46 -1.12 -10.30 -9.77
N ASN A 47 -0.98 -9.35 -10.69
CA ASN A 47 -1.86 -9.18 -11.85
C ASN A 47 -3.35 -9.14 -11.46
N GLY A 48 -3.67 -8.39 -10.40
CA GLY A 48 -5.03 -8.19 -9.88
C GLY A 48 -5.55 -9.33 -9.00
N LEU A 49 -4.73 -10.32 -8.67
CA LEU A 49 -5.15 -11.43 -7.80
C LEU A 49 -5.24 -11.00 -6.33
N GLU A 50 -4.49 -9.98 -5.92
CA GLU A 50 -4.58 -9.39 -4.60
C GLU A 50 -5.52 -8.18 -4.59
N ALA A 51 -6.14 -7.91 -3.44
CA ALA A 51 -7.07 -6.78 -3.29
C ALA A 51 -6.39 -5.41 -3.51
N ILE A 52 -5.07 -5.34 -3.29
CA ILE A 52 -4.25 -4.15 -3.48
C ILE A 52 -3.07 -4.52 -4.38
N PRO A 53 -2.77 -3.74 -5.44
CA PRO A 53 -1.65 -4.02 -6.35
C PRO A 53 -0.30 -4.12 -5.64
N ILE A 54 0.56 -5.03 -6.10
CA ILE A 54 1.92 -5.22 -5.56
C ILE A 54 2.97 -4.65 -6.54
N PRO A 55 3.44 -3.40 -6.37
CA PRO A 55 4.44 -2.81 -7.26
C PRO A 55 5.84 -3.42 -7.03
N VAL A 56 6.64 -3.50 -8.09
CA VAL A 56 8.03 -3.99 -8.07
C VAL A 56 8.96 -2.92 -8.61
N THR A 57 10.05 -2.66 -7.89
CA THR A 57 11.08 -1.68 -8.24
C THR A 57 12.48 -2.29 -8.26
N ASN A 58 13.35 -1.87 -9.18
CA ASN A 58 14.76 -2.24 -9.23
C ASN A 58 15.66 -0.99 -9.34
N GLU A 59 16.27 -0.60 -8.23
CA GLU A 59 17.10 0.62 -8.16
C GLU A 59 18.60 0.36 -8.33
N ILE A 60 19.02 -0.91 -8.40
CA ILE A 60 20.42 -1.30 -8.30
C ILE A 60 21.03 -1.56 -9.68
N ASP A 61 20.30 -2.25 -10.54
CA ASP A 61 20.76 -2.61 -11.88
C ASP A 61 19.70 -2.37 -12.97
N ASP A 62 20.14 -2.46 -14.23
CA ASP A 62 19.31 -2.17 -15.40
C ASP A 62 18.44 -3.38 -15.84
N SER A 63 18.40 -4.48 -15.08
CA SER A 63 17.67 -5.67 -15.50
C SER A 63 16.15 -5.42 -15.48
N PRO A 64 15.46 -5.49 -16.62
CA PRO A 64 14.02 -5.18 -16.70
C PRO A 64 13.12 -6.37 -16.30
N ILE A 65 13.65 -7.36 -15.57
CA ILE A 65 13.09 -8.71 -15.62
C ILE A 65 12.21 -8.94 -14.39
N THR A 66 10.92 -8.66 -14.57
CA THR A 66 9.88 -9.42 -13.82
C THR A 66 10.22 -10.90 -14.03
N PRO A 67 10.29 -11.75 -12.97
CA PRO A 67 10.81 -13.11 -13.10
C PRO A 67 10.07 -13.90 -14.19
N ASN A 68 10.72 -14.07 -15.34
CA ASN A 68 10.15 -14.81 -16.47
C ASN A 68 9.90 -16.25 -16.03
N GLY A 69 8.70 -16.77 -16.31
CA GLY A 69 8.33 -18.14 -15.97
C GLY A 69 7.75 -18.32 -14.56
N PHE A 70 7.52 -17.24 -13.81
CA PHE A 70 6.78 -17.30 -12.55
C PHE A 70 5.30 -16.96 -12.76
N THR A 71 4.40 -17.77 -12.20
CA THR A 71 2.95 -17.49 -12.15
C THR A 71 2.56 -17.20 -10.71
N TYR A 72 2.02 -16.02 -10.45
CA TYR A 72 1.52 -15.65 -9.13
C TYR A 72 0.28 -16.46 -8.77
N ILE A 73 0.21 -16.94 -7.52
CA ILE A 73 -0.91 -17.69 -6.96
C ILE A 73 -1.22 -17.16 -5.55
N THR A 74 -2.50 -17.15 -5.16
CA THR A 74 -2.96 -16.63 -3.87
C THR A 74 -3.16 -17.73 -2.82
N SER A 75 -3.11 -18.99 -3.23
CA SER A 75 -3.25 -20.15 -2.37
C SER A 75 -2.13 -21.15 -2.61
N SER A 76 -1.60 -21.74 -1.54
CA SER A 76 -0.60 -22.80 -1.63
C SER A 76 -1.12 -23.97 -2.46
N GLN A 77 -0.33 -24.39 -3.45
CA GLN A 77 -0.59 -25.61 -4.20
C GLN A 77 0.04 -26.80 -3.47
N VAL A 78 -0.75 -27.86 -3.29
CA VAL A 78 -0.29 -29.10 -2.68
C VAL A 78 -0.09 -30.15 -3.79
N ALA A 79 1.09 -30.76 -3.83
CA ALA A 79 1.38 -31.79 -4.82
C ALA A 79 0.50 -33.04 -4.61
N ASN A 80 0.12 -33.71 -5.70
CA ASN A 80 -0.81 -34.84 -5.68
C ASN A 80 -0.38 -36.01 -4.77
N ASN A 81 0.92 -36.13 -4.49
CA ASN A 81 1.49 -37.17 -3.64
C ASN A 81 1.58 -36.78 -2.16
N VAL A 82 1.11 -35.59 -1.78
CA VAL A 82 1.09 -35.11 -0.39
C VAL A 82 -0.29 -35.36 0.22
N LYS A 83 -0.31 -36.05 1.37
CA LYS A 83 -1.54 -36.26 2.13
C LYS A 83 -1.86 -35.01 2.95
N VAL A 84 -2.97 -34.36 2.65
CA VAL A 84 -3.50 -33.25 3.46
C VAL A 84 -4.40 -33.84 4.56
N PRO A 85 -4.15 -33.54 5.85
CA PRO A 85 -5.02 -33.99 6.92
C PRO A 85 -6.40 -33.29 6.84
N SER A 86 -7.46 -34.00 7.23
CA SER A 86 -8.81 -33.41 7.29
C SER A 86 -8.89 -32.34 8.38
N SER A 87 -9.63 -31.27 8.10
CA SER A 87 -9.96 -30.20 9.03
C SER A 87 -11.30 -30.37 9.75
N ASP A 88 -12.02 -31.48 9.51
CA ASP A 88 -13.43 -31.62 9.88
C ASP A 88 -13.72 -31.51 11.40
N ASP A 89 -12.71 -31.72 12.24
CA ASP A 89 -12.82 -31.64 13.71
C ASP A 89 -12.25 -30.35 14.32
N TYR A 90 -11.73 -29.42 13.52
CA TYR A 90 -11.03 -28.23 14.01
C TYR A 90 -11.79 -26.94 13.65
N GLY A 91 -12.49 -26.38 14.63
CA GLY A 91 -13.26 -25.15 14.49
C GLY A 91 -13.76 -24.60 15.83
N CYS A 92 -14.60 -23.57 15.81
CA CYS A 92 -15.20 -22.99 17.02
C CYS A 92 -16.73 -23.08 16.97
N GLN A 93 -17.37 -23.25 18.12
CA GLN A 93 -18.85 -23.24 18.25
C GLN A 93 -19.41 -21.82 18.38
N CYS A 94 -18.70 -20.82 17.84
CA CYS A 94 -19.11 -19.42 17.95
C CYS A 94 -20.42 -19.19 17.19
N LYS A 95 -21.35 -18.44 17.80
CA LYS A 95 -22.52 -17.93 17.09
C LYS A 95 -22.08 -16.93 16.03
N GLN A 96 -22.79 -16.87 14.90
CA GLN A 96 -22.51 -15.91 13.83
C GLN A 96 -22.47 -14.49 14.40
N ARG A 97 -21.51 -13.68 13.95
CA ARG A 97 -21.56 -12.24 14.17
C ARG A 97 -22.58 -11.66 13.20
N GLU A 98 -23.62 -11.02 13.71
CA GLU A 98 -24.47 -10.15 12.90
C GLU A 98 -23.58 -9.09 12.25
N SER A 99 -23.50 -9.11 10.93
CA SER A 99 -22.92 -8.02 10.15
C SER A 99 -23.93 -6.88 10.17
N SER A 100 -23.79 -5.95 11.11
CA SER A 100 -24.47 -4.67 11.01
C SER A 100 -23.92 -3.94 9.78
N ILE A 101 -24.73 -3.90 8.72
CA ILE A 101 -24.56 -3.01 7.57
C ILE A 101 -25.12 -1.64 7.96
#